data_AF-A0A259TU00-F1
#
_entry.id   AF-A0A259TU00-F1
#
_cell.length_a   1.000
_cell.length_b   1.000
_cell.length_c   1.000
_cell.angle_alpha   90.00
_cell.angle_beta   90.00
_cell.angle_gamma   90.00
#
_symmetry.space_group_name_H-M   'P 1'
#
loop_
_entity.id
_entity.type
_entity.pdbx_description
1 polymer ?
#
loop_
_entity_poly.entity_id
_entity_poly.type
_entity_poly.pdbx_seq_one_letter_code
_entity_poly.pdbx_strand_id
1 'polypeptide(L)'
;MPVTGDTQGLHDEVLTRLKRISKRLGKDVVVTSGKRPGSPSDSAHNSGIAADARVDGLTSVAFADELVKEGFTGVGEYYTEGGAEERFAHGDLRGLPAAANAGPYAPGGSKSKPLCWYRVGTAYTYGSRKSGHSCPQ
;
A
#
# COMPACT_ATOMS: atom_id res chain seq x y z
N MET A 1 17.14 -4.77 -10.41
CA MET A 1 15.94 -4.23 -11.06
C MET A 1 15.62 -2.88 -10.43
N PRO A 2 15.36 -1.84 -11.24
CA PRO A 2 15.07 -0.50 -10.75
C PRO A 2 13.64 -0.35 -10.19
N VAL A 3 13.51 0.55 -9.21
CA VAL A 3 12.24 1.20 -8.88
C VAL A 3 12.24 2.54 -9.62
N THR A 4 11.22 2.79 -10.43
CA THR A 4 11.14 3.97 -11.32
C THR A 4 9.82 4.71 -11.13
N GLY A 5 9.60 5.80 -11.89
CA GLY A 5 8.38 6.61 -11.82
C GLY A 5 8.46 7.72 -10.77
N ASP A 6 7.31 8.05 -10.19
CA ASP A 6 7.14 9.17 -9.25
C ASP A 6 7.68 8.81 -7.85
N THR A 7 9.00 8.80 -7.71
CA THR A 7 9.68 8.43 -6.46
C THR A 7 10.06 9.63 -5.60
N GLN A 8 9.85 10.85 -6.10
CA GLN A 8 10.32 12.07 -5.44
C GLN A 8 9.61 12.29 -4.10
N GLY A 9 10.40 12.51 -3.05
CA GLY A 9 9.89 12.80 -1.71
C GLY A 9 9.26 11.60 -0.98
N LEU A 10 9.31 10.40 -1.56
CA LEU A 10 9.01 9.17 -0.82
C LEU A 10 10.04 8.92 0.26
N HIS A 11 9.59 8.36 1.38
CA HIS A 11 10.46 7.93 2.46
C HIS A 11 11.36 6.76 2.00
N ASP A 12 12.62 6.74 2.44
CA ASP A 12 13.62 5.75 2.03
C ASP A 12 13.19 4.31 2.32
N GLU A 13 12.45 4.09 3.42
CA GLU A 13 11.93 2.76 3.77
C GLU A 13 10.88 2.26 2.75
N VAL A 14 10.03 3.14 2.20
CA VAL A 14 9.08 2.78 1.13
C VAL A 14 9.86 2.32 -0.09
N LEU A 15 10.84 3.13 -0.53
CA LEU A 15 11.69 2.82 -1.68
C LEU A 15 12.48 1.52 -1.46
N THR A 16 12.98 1.30 -0.25
CA THR A 16 13.75 0.11 0.11
C THR A 16 12.90 -1.16 -0.01
N ARG A 17 11.66 -1.13 0.47
CA ARG A 17 10.75 -2.28 0.36
C ARG A 17 10.31 -2.53 -1.08
N LEU A 18 9.98 -1.48 -1.84
CA LEU A 18 9.68 -1.63 -3.27
C LEU A 18 10.87 -2.20 -4.04
N LYS A 19 12.12 -1.79 -3.72
CA LYS A 19 13.34 -2.38 -4.30
C LYS A 19 13.50 -3.86 -3.96
N ARG A 20 13.11 -4.29 -2.76
CA ARG A 20 13.12 -5.71 -2.36
C ARG A 20 12.09 -6.52 -3.16
N ILE A 21 10.88 -6.01 -3.34
CA ILE A 21 9.87 -6.63 -4.23
C ILE A 21 10.44 -6.76 -5.65
N SER A 22 10.94 -5.66 -6.20
CA SER A 22 11.52 -5.63 -7.55
C SER A 22 12.63 -6.67 -7.73
N LYS A 23 13.54 -6.77 -6.75
CA LYS A 23 14.62 -7.76 -6.75
C LYS A 23 14.08 -9.20 -6.65
N ARG A 24 13.11 -9.46 -5.77
CA ARG A 24 12.53 -10.80 -5.58
C ARG A 24 11.81 -11.29 -6.84
N LEU A 25 11.02 -10.41 -7.46
CA LEU A 25 10.24 -10.76 -8.66
C LEU A 25 11.09 -10.80 -9.93
N GLY A 26 12.28 -10.19 -9.92
CA GLY A 26 13.06 -9.99 -11.14
C GLY A 26 12.34 -9.07 -12.13
N LYS A 27 11.56 -8.10 -11.63
CA LYS A 27 10.75 -7.17 -12.44
C LYS A 27 10.89 -5.74 -11.94
N ASP A 28 10.65 -4.79 -12.82
CA ASP A 28 10.63 -3.37 -12.46
C ASP A 28 9.34 -3.05 -11.69
N VAL A 29 9.49 -2.25 -10.64
CA VAL A 29 8.36 -1.65 -9.92
C VAL A 29 8.27 -0.19 -10.36
N VAL A 30 7.13 0.19 -10.94
CA VAL A 30 6.87 1.55 -11.41
C VAL A 30 5.93 2.23 -10.43
N VAL A 31 6.41 3.27 -9.76
CA VAL A 31 5.57 4.12 -8.90
C VAL A 31 4.75 5.05 -9.79
N THR A 32 3.43 4.87 -9.76
CA THR A 32 2.47 5.70 -10.51
C THR A 32 2.05 6.93 -9.73
N SER A 33 2.12 6.88 -8.40
CA SER A 33 1.95 8.06 -7.55
C SER A 33 2.78 7.95 -6.27
N GLY A 34 3.65 8.93 -6.05
CA GLY A 34 4.50 9.07 -4.88
C GLY A 34 3.97 10.09 -3.88
N LYS A 35 4.83 10.98 -3.40
CA LYS A 35 4.46 12.03 -2.45
C LYS A 35 3.57 13.08 -3.12
N ARG A 36 2.49 13.46 -2.46
CA ARG A 36 1.56 14.51 -2.90
C ARG A 36 1.67 15.76 -2.00
N PRO A 37 1.34 16.96 -2.49
CA PRO A 37 1.19 18.12 -1.62
C PRO A 37 -0.09 18.01 -0.76
N GLY A 38 -0.04 18.49 0.49
CA GLY A 38 -1.20 18.54 1.39
C GLY A 38 -0.84 18.24 2.84
N SER A 39 -1.84 18.24 3.73
CA SER A 39 -1.62 17.88 5.12
C SER A 39 -1.42 16.36 5.26
N PRO A 40 -0.45 15.90 6.07
CA PRO A 40 -0.30 14.49 6.42
C PRO A 40 -1.57 13.83 6.98
N SER A 41 -2.45 14.60 7.63
CA SER A 41 -3.75 14.14 8.14
C SER A 41 -4.72 13.69 7.04
N ASP A 42 -4.55 14.20 5.82
CA ASP A 42 -5.52 14.01 4.73
C ASP A 42 -5.19 12.79 3.88
N SER A 43 -3.91 12.41 3.83
CA SER A 43 -3.45 11.25 3.06
C SER A 43 -2.05 10.80 3.48
N ALA A 44 -1.83 9.49 3.51
CA ALA A 44 -0.50 8.92 3.70
C ALA A 44 0.48 9.31 2.57
N HIS A 45 -0.02 9.64 1.36
CA HIS A 45 0.83 10.20 0.29
C HIS A 45 1.42 11.56 0.66
N ASN A 46 0.72 12.38 1.45
CA ASN A 46 1.17 13.73 1.79
C ASN A 46 2.40 13.73 2.70
N SER A 47 2.59 12.63 3.46
CA SER A 47 3.78 12.40 4.28
C SER A 47 4.87 11.59 3.58
N GLY A 48 4.65 11.16 2.34
CA GLY A 48 5.63 10.37 1.56
C GLY A 48 5.81 8.92 2.05
N ILE A 49 4.95 8.42 2.93
CA ILE A 49 5.01 7.04 3.43
C ILE A 49 4.16 6.06 2.61
N ALA A 50 3.47 6.55 1.58
CA ALA A 50 2.59 5.77 0.73
C ALA A 50 2.98 5.92 -0.74
N ALA A 51 2.78 4.84 -1.50
CA ALA A 51 2.97 4.82 -2.93
C ALA A 51 1.86 3.99 -3.59
N ASP A 52 1.38 4.48 -4.73
CA ASP A 52 0.65 3.67 -5.69
C ASP A 52 1.68 3.18 -6.71
N ALA A 53 1.76 1.87 -6.92
CA ALA A 53 2.77 1.29 -7.80
C ALA A 53 2.23 0.07 -8.56
N ARG A 54 2.92 -0.27 -9.65
CA ARG A 54 2.60 -1.42 -10.51
C ARG A 54 3.84 -2.22 -10.85
N VAL A 55 3.62 -3.49 -11.18
CA VAL A 55 4.60 -4.40 -11.74
C VAL A 55 4.01 -5.03 -12.98
N ASP A 56 4.72 -4.99 -14.11
CA ASP A 56 4.21 -5.53 -15.36
C ASP A 56 3.91 -7.04 -15.23
N GLY A 57 2.70 -7.41 -15.64
CA GLY A 57 2.18 -8.77 -15.54
C GLY A 57 1.65 -9.16 -14.17
N LEU A 58 1.56 -8.24 -13.21
CA LEU A 58 0.77 -8.44 -11.98
C LEU A 58 -0.52 -7.63 -12.03
N THR A 59 -1.57 -8.19 -11.44
CA THR A 59 -2.80 -7.48 -11.15
C THR A 59 -2.67 -6.71 -9.84
N SER A 60 -3.64 -5.85 -9.54
CA SER A 60 -3.71 -5.10 -8.29
C SER A 60 -3.65 -6.02 -7.08
N VAL A 61 -4.41 -7.11 -7.08
CA VAL A 61 -4.44 -8.09 -5.98
C VAL A 61 -3.11 -8.81 -5.85
N ALA A 62 -2.54 -9.30 -6.96
CA ALA A 62 -1.26 -10.01 -6.92
C ALA A 62 -0.11 -9.10 -6.44
N PHE A 63 -0.14 -7.82 -6.79
CA PHE A 63 0.87 -6.87 -6.31
C PHE A 63 0.61 -6.44 -4.85
N ALA A 64 -0.64 -6.32 -4.43
CA ALA A 64 -1.01 -6.11 -3.03
C ALA A 64 -0.43 -7.20 -2.12
N ASP A 65 -0.53 -8.47 -2.53
CA ASP A 65 0.08 -9.59 -1.80
C ASP A 65 1.61 -9.44 -1.65
N GLU A 66 2.29 -8.90 -2.65
CA GLU A 66 3.74 -8.66 -2.59
C GLU A 66 4.09 -7.50 -1.64
N LEU A 67 3.27 -6.46 -1.59
CA LEU A 67 3.40 -5.36 -0.62
C LEU A 67 3.24 -5.88 0.81
N VAL A 68 2.24 -6.73 1.05
CA VAL A 68 2.02 -7.40 2.33
C VAL A 68 3.23 -8.23 2.75
N LYS A 69 3.79 -9.03 1.85
CA LYS A 69 4.98 -9.87 2.13
C LYS A 69 6.21 -9.04 2.52
N GLU A 70 6.30 -7.79 2.05
CA GLU A 70 7.35 -6.83 2.46
C GLU A 70 6.97 -5.97 3.67
N GLY A 71 5.89 -6.32 4.35
CA GLY A 71 5.47 -5.72 5.60
C GLY A 71 4.82 -4.35 5.45
N PHE A 72 4.29 -4.00 4.26
CA PHE A 72 3.44 -2.83 4.14
C PHE A 72 2.22 -2.98 5.06
N THR A 73 1.89 -1.93 5.81
CA THR A 73 0.88 -1.99 6.87
C THR A 73 -0.48 -1.53 6.40
N GLY A 74 -0.52 -0.57 5.49
CA GLY A 74 -1.72 -0.20 4.75
C GLY A 74 -1.56 -0.68 3.32
N VAL A 75 -2.48 -1.50 2.85
CA VAL A 75 -2.49 -2.00 1.47
C VAL A 75 -3.88 -1.77 0.91
N GLY A 76 -3.94 -1.38 -0.37
CA GLY A 76 -5.19 -1.13 -1.07
C GLY A 76 -5.17 -1.77 -2.44
N GLU A 77 -6.18 -2.60 -2.70
CA GLU A 77 -6.48 -3.14 -4.01
C GLU A 77 -7.40 -2.17 -4.77
N TYR A 78 -7.16 -2.02 -6.07
CA TYR A 78 -7.95 -1.21 -6.97
C TYR A 78 -8.66 -2.07 -8.01
N TYR A 79 -9.90 -1.71 -8.27
CA TYR A 79 -10.76 -2.33 -9.26
C TYR A 79 -11.39 -1.24 -10.13
N THR A 80 -11.53 -1.53 -11.42
CA THR A 80 -12.36 -0.74 -12.33
C THR A 80 -13.82 -0.71 -11.86
N GLU A 81 -14.61 0.22 -12.41
CA GLU A 81 -16.05 0.32 -12.11
C GLU A 81 -16.82 -0.97 -12.43
N GLY A 82 -16.38 -1.72 -13.44
CA GLY A 82 -16.93 -3.04 -13.79
C GLY A 82 -16.43 -4.20 -12.91
N GLY A 83 -15.61 -3.93 -11.90
CA GLY A 83 -15.11 -4.94 -10.96
C GLY A 83 -13.87 -5.71 -11.42
N ALA A 84 -13.31 -5.42 -12.60
CA ALA A 84 -12.05 -6.00 -13.04
C ALA A 84 -10.86 -5.40 -12.25
N GLU A 85 -9.88 -6.23 -11.91
CA GLU A 85 -8.67 -5.79 -11.19
C GLU A 85 -7.88 -4.77 -12.01
N GLU A 86 -7.49 -3.66 -11.37
CA GLU A 86 -6.55 -2.72 -11.96
C GLU A 86 -5.13 -3.31 -11.98
N ARG A 87 -4.17 -2.55 -12.51
CA ARG A 87 -2.76 -2.99 -12.63
C ARG A 87 -1.82 -2.33 -11.64
N PHE A 88 -2.34 -1.56 -10.68
CA PHE A 88 -1.55 -0.96 -9.61
C PHE A 88 -2.23 -1.21 -8.27
N ALA A 89 -1.43 -1.18 -7.20
CA ALA A 89 -1.91 -1.30 -5.83
C ALA A 89 -1.34 -0.16 -4.98
N HIS A 90 -2.04 0.16 -3.90
CA HIS A 90 -1.61 1.09 -2.87
C HIS A 90 -0.82 0.35 -1.79
N GLY A 91 0.29 0.93 -1.35
CA GLY A 91 1.03 0.48 -0.17
C GLY A 91 1.49 1.67 0.67
N ASP A 92 1.21 1.64 1.97
CA ASP A 92 1.67 2.61 2.95
C ASP A 92 2.26 1.98 4.23
N LEU A 93 3.13 2.73 4.92
CA LEU A 93 3.88 2.30 6.10
C LEU A 93 3.52 3.10 7.36
N ARG A 94 2.35 2.82 7.93
CA ARG A 94 1.88 3.39 9.20
C ARG A 94 2.69 2.82 10.36
N GLY A 95 2.95 3.66 11.36
CA GLY A 95 3.69 3.23 12.56
C GLY A 95 5.21 3.20 12.41
N LEU A 96 5.77 3.59 11.25
CA LEU A 96 7.19 3.97 11.20
C LEU A 96 7.45 5.21 12.08
N PRO A 97 8.66 5.42 12.60
CA PRO A 97 9.02 6.67 13.28
C PRO A 97 8.79 7.90 12.38
N ALA A 98 9.06 7.77 11.08
CA ALA A 98 8.73 8.80 10.08
C ALA A 98 7.22 9.04 9.95
N ALA A 99 6.42 8.02 10.25
CA ALA A 99 4.97 8.11 10.29
C ALA A 99 4.44 8.70 11.61
N ALA A 100 5.16 8.48 12.71
CA ALA A 100 4.83 9.02 14.03
C ALA A 100 4.90 10.55 14.08
N ASN A 101 5.73 11.18 13.24
CA ASN A 101 5.82 12.63 13.12
C ASN A 101 4.72 13.26 12.25
N ALA A 102 3.89 12.45 11.59
CA ALA A 102 2.89 12.92 10.62
C ALA A 102 1.48 13.09 11.22
N GLY A 103 1.26 12.77 12.50
CA GLY A 103 -0.07 12.84 13.14
C GLY A 103 -0.99 11.67 12.74
N PRO A 104 -2.27 11.70 13.14
CA PRO A 104 -3.22 10.62 12.82
C PRO A 104 -3.45 10.55 11.30
N TYR A 105 -3.30 9.35 10.73
CA TYR A 105 -3.49 9.10 9.31
C TYR A 105 -4.97 9.07 8.91
N ALA A 106 -5.27 9.58 7.72
CA ALA A 106 -6.61 9.45 7.13
C ALA A 106 -7.06 7.97 7.07
N PRO A 107 -8.30 7.65 7.50
CA PRO A 107 -8.91 6.37 7.16
C PRO A 107 -9.04 6.30 5.63
N GLY A 108 -8.63 5.18 5.02
CA GLY A 108 -8.48 5.05 3.56
C GLY A 108 -9.70 5.47 2.73
N GLY A 109 -9.47 5.82 1.46
CA GLY A 109 -10.49 6.35 0.57
C GLY A 109 -11.54 5.32 0.10
N SER A 110 -12.68 5.82 -0.38
CA SER A 110 -13.85 5.03 -0.82
C SER A 110 -13.62 4.11 -2.03
N LYS A 111 -12.50 4.28 -2.75
CA LYS A 111 -12.11 3.47 -3.92
C LYS A 111 -11.30 2.22 -3.59
N SER A 112 -10.81 2.11 -2.35
CA SER A 112 -10.19 0.89 -1.83
C SER A 112 -11.21 0.10 -1.05
N LYS A 113 -11.34 -1.22 -1.31
CA LYS A 113 -12.00 -2.08 -0.33
C LYS A 113 -11.16 -2.00 0.95
N PRO A 114 -11.75 -1.67 2.13
CA PRO A 114 -10.99 -1.64 3.36
C PRO A 114 -10.45 -3.06 3.63
N LEU A 115 -9.15 -3.26 3.48
CA LEU A 115 -8.47 -4.47 3.90
C LEU A 115 -8.41 -4.43 5.43
N CYS A 116 -9.30 -5.18 6.10
CA CYS A 116 -9.20 -5.38 7.54
C CYS A 116 -8.35 -6.61 7.83
N TRP A 117 -7.23 -6.36 8.49
CA TRP A 117 -6.43 -7.40 9.12
C TRP A 117 -7.10 -7.82 10.43
N TYR A 118 -7.41 -9.11 10.57
CA TYR A 118 -7.80 -9.68 11.85
C TYR A 118 -6.65 -10.54 12.36
N ARG A 119 -6.31 -10.37 13.65
CA ARG A 119 -5.32 -11.19 14.33
C ARG A 119 -5.95 -12.54 14.65
N VAL A 120 -5.38 -13.61 14.12
CA VAL A 120 -5.74 -14.99 14.49
C VAL A 120 -4.52 -15.61 15.17
N GLY A 121 -4.51 -15.58 16.51
CA GLY A 121 -3.37 -16.04 17.31
C GLY A 121 -2.15 -15.12 17.21
N THR A 122 -0.99 -15.68 16.82
CA THR A 122 0.25 -14.94 16.54
C THR A 122 0.43 -14.58 15.06
N ALA A 123 -0.51 -14.99 14.21
CA ALA A 123 -0.47 -14.75 12.77
C ALA A 123 -1.49 -13.68 12.36
N TYR A 124 -1.14 -12.95 11.29
CA TYR A 124 -2.05 -12.04 10.59
C TYR A 124 -2.70 -12.81 9.44
N THR A 125 -4.03 -12.92 9.44
CA THR A 125 -4.75 -13.66 8.39
C THR A 125 -5.62 -12.73 7.54
N TYR A 126 -5.62 -13.01 6.24
CA TYR A 126 -6.35 -12.30 5.19
C TYR A 126 -7.85 -12.61 5.20
N GLY A 127 -8.68 -11.59 5.01
CA GLY A 127 -10.12 -11.76 4.76
C GLY A 127 -10.75 -10.49 4.19
N SER A 128 -11.40 -10.62 3.03
CA SER A 128 -12.36 -9.61 2.59
C SER A 128 -13.49 -9.50 3.62
N ARG A 129 -14.07 -8.30 3.81
CA ARG A 129 -15.27 -8.11 4.66
C ARG A 129 -16.37 -9.08 4.21
N LYS A 130 -16.50 -10.22 4.86
CA LYS A 130 -17.78 -10.92 4.95
C LYS A 130 -18.61 -10.14 5.94
N SER A 131 -19.83 -9.79 5.53
CA SER A 131 -20.86 -9.16 6.38
C SER A 131 -20.87 -9.83 7.76
N GLY A 132 -20.48 -9.10 8.82
CA GLY A 132 -20.58 -9.57 10.21
C GLY A 132 -19.32 -9.52 11.06
N HIS A 133 -18.13 -9.18 10.53
CA HIS A 133 -16.93 -9.00 11.37
C HIS A 133 -16.57 -7.52 11.48
N SER A 134 -16.55 -7.01 12.72
CA SER A 134 -16.15 -5.63 13.05
C SER A 134 -14.65 -5.57 13.32
N CYS A 135 -13.95 -4.65 12.65
CA CYS A 135 -12.53 -4.42 12.86
C CYS A 135 -12.31 -3.83 14.28
N PRO A 136 -11.37 -4.34 15.08
CA PRO A 136 -11.06 -3.75 16.38
C PRO A 136 -10.49 -2.34 16.17
N GLN A 137 -10.96 -1.41 17.00
CA GLN A 137 -10.54 0.01 17.02
C GLN A 137 -9.13 0.17 17.58
#